data_AF-A0A969NMM3-F1
#
_entry.id   AF-A0A969NMM3-F1
#
_cell.length_a   1.000
_cell.length_b   1.000
_cell.length_c   1.000
_cell.angle_alpha   90.00
_cell.angle_beta   90.00
_cell.angle_gamma   90.00
#
_symmetry.space_group_name_H-M   'P 1'
#
loop_
_entity.id
_entity.type
_entity.pdbx_description
1 polymer ?
#
loop_
_entity_poly.entity_id
_entity_poly.type
_entity_poly.pdbx_seq_one_letter_code
_entity_poly.pdbx_strand_id
1 'polypeptide(L)'
;MQKDLPQKLDDESLGQLTPEQLAKIIIGQARTIEKLNNRIVELEQEVEKLKVSRDLDSQTSSKPPSGDILKKTEKKQEKQPGESEARKRSPGGQPGHL
;
A
#
# COMPACT_ATOMS: atom_id res chain seq x y z
N MET A 1 -4.42 -25.92 3.20
CA MET A 1 -3.94 -26.50 4.48
C MET A 1 -5.08 -26.42 5.47
N GLN A 2 -5.75 -27.54 5.75
CA GLN A 2 -6.77 -27.61 6.80
C GLN A 2 -6.05 -27.40 8.13
N LYS A 3 -6.34 -26.29 8.80
CA LYS A 3 -5.91 -26.08 10.19
C LYS A 3 -6.78 -27.00 11.03
N ASP A 4 -6.16 -27.91 11.78
CA ASP A 4 -6.84 -28.74 12.77
C ASP A 4 -7.72 -27.83 13.62
N LEU A 5 -9.04 -27.95 13.46
CA LEU A 5 -9.98 -27.25 14.31
C LEU A 5 -9.73 -27.77 15.73
N PRO A 6 -9.70 -26.88 16.76
CA PRO A 6 -9.56 -27.34 18.12
C PRO A 6 -10.64 -28.38 18.41
N GLN A 7 -10.21 -29.56 18.82
CA GLN A 7 -11.11 -30.65 19.19
C GLN A 7 -12.08 -30.11 20.23
N LYS A 8 -13.35 -30.04 19.86
CA LYS A 8 -14.39 -29.42 20.68
C LYS A 8 -14.57 -30.30 21.91
N LEU A 9 -14.12 -29.82 23.07
CA LEU A 9 -14.41 -30.45 24.35
C LEU A 9 -15.92 -30.33 24.59
N ASP A 10 -16.57 -31.46 24.79
CA ASP A 10 -17.98 -31.60 25.12
C ASP A 10 -18.19 -31.49 26.65
N ASP A 11 -19.36 -31.01 27.05
CA ASP A 11 -19.65 -30.72 28.46
C ASP A 11 -19.58 -31.98 29.35
N GLU A 12 -19.96 -33.14 28.79
CA GLU A 12 -19.92 -34.43 29.49
C GLU A 12 -18.48 -34.86 29.79
N SER A 13 -17.56 -34.74 28.82
CA SER A 13 -16.15 -35.06 29.04
C SER A 13 -15.45 -34.08 30.00
N LEU A 14 -15.84 -32.81 30.00
CA LEU A 14 -15.35 -31.83 30.98
C LEU A 14 -15.81 -32.13 32.41
N GLY A 15 -17.04 -32.63 32.58
CA GLY A 15 -17.60 -33.01 33.88
C GLY A 15 -16.90 -34.21 34.54
N GLN A 16 -16.20 -35.03 33.76
CA GLN A 16 -15.44 -36.19 34.25
C GLN A 16 -14.01 -35.83 34.70
N LEU A 17 -13.54 -34.61 34.43
CA LEU A 17 -12.19 -34.17 34.77
C LEU A 17 -12.06 -33.87 36.26
N THR A 18 -10.86 -34.07 36.80
CA THR A 18 -10.54 -33.61 38.15
C THR A 18 -10.44 -32.08 38.20
N PRO A 19 -10.66 -31.45 39.38
CA PRO A 19 -10.50 -30.00 39.53
C PRO A 19 -9.13 -29.49 39.09
N GLU A 20 -8.07 -30.28 39.31
CA GLU A 20 -6.69 -29.93 38.91
C GLU A 20 -6.51 -29.94 37.38
N GLN A 21 -7.11 -30.90 36.69
CA GLN A 21 -7.08 -30.97 35.23
C GLN A 21 -7.84 -29.77 34.64
N LEU A 22 -9.03 -29.47 35.19
CA LEU A 22 -9.83 -28.33 34.77
C LEU A 22 -9.08 -27.01 34.99
N ALA A 23 -8.42 -26.83 36.14
CA ALA A 23 -7.60 -25.65 36.42
C ALA A 23 -6.47 -25.46 35.40
N LYS A 24 -5.78 -26.55 35.02
CA LYS A 24 -4.74 -26.49 33.97
C LYS A 24 -5.29 -26.05 32.62
N ILE A 25 -6.45 -26.57 32.23
CA ILE A 25 -7.12 -26.20 30.97
C ILE A 25 -7.49 -24.72 31.00
N ILE A 26 -8.12 -24.24 32.07
CA ILE A 26 -8.50 -22.83 32.23
C ILE A 26 -7.28 -21.91 32.15
N ILE A 27 -6.19 -22.25 32.84
CA ILE A 27 -4.93 -21.46 32.78
C ILE A 27 -4.36 -21.46 31.35
N GLY A 28 -4.38 -22.61 30.67
CA GLY A 28 -3.95 -22.71 29.27
C GLY A 28 -4.78 -21.86 28.33
N GLN A 29 -6.11 -21.86 28.52
CA GLN A 29 -7.04 -21.02 27.77
C GLN A 29 -6.80 -19.53 28.03
N ALA A 30 -6.65 -19.12 29.30
CA ALA A 30 -6.38 -17.73 29.66
C ALA A 30 -5.11 -17.18 28.97
N ARG A 31 -4.01 -17.95 28.99
CA ARG A 31 -2.76 -17.59 28.30
C ARG A 31 -2.94 -17.51 26.78
N THR A 32 -3.77 -18.38 26.21
CA THR A 32 -4.03 -18.38 24.77
C THR A 32 -4.86 -17.15 24.37
N ILE A 33 -5.89 -16.83 25.16
CA ILE A 33 -6.72 -15.63 24.98
C ILE A 33 -5.86 -14.37 25.05
N GLU A 34 -4.97 -14.28 26.05
CA GLU A 34 -4.05 -13.14 26.18
C GLU A 34 -3.18 -12.95 24.93
N LYS A 35 -2.55 -14.04 24.43
CA LYS A 35 -1.75 -13.99 23.20
C LYS A 35 -2.57 -13.56 21.98
N LEU A 36 -3.79 -14.06 21.85
CA LEU A 36 -4.68 -13.72 20.75
C LEU A 36 -5.10 -12.24 20.82
N ASN A 37 -5.45 -11.73 22.00
CA ASN A 37 -5.80 -10.32 22.20
C ASN A 37 -4.62 -9.41 21.85
N ASN A 38 -3.40 -9.74 22.29
CA ASN A 38 -2.21 -8.97 21.93
C ASN A 38 -2.01 -8.93 20.41
N ARG A 39 -2.19 -10.08 19.73
CA ARG A 39 -2.08 -10.14 18.27
C ARG A 39 -3.15 -9.32 17.56
N ILE A 40 -4.38 -9.30 18.09
CA ILE A 40 -5.46 -8.47 17.56
C ILE A 40 -5.07 -6.99 17.65
N VAL A 41 -4.61 -6.54 18.81
CA VAL A 41 -4.18 -5.14 19.01
C VAL A 41 -3.05 -4.74 18.05
N GLU A 42 -2.04 -5.59 17.88
CA GLU A 42 -0.97 -5.37 16.90
C GLU A 42 -1.49 -5.22 15.47
N LEU A 43 -2.40 -6.12 15.06
CA LEU A 43 -2.99 -6.11 13.73
C LEU A 43 -3.88 -4.89 13.49
N GLU A 44 -4.65 -4.48 14.49
CA GLU A 44 -5.48 -3.27 14.43
C GLU A 44 -4.62 -2.02 14.21
N GLN A 45 -3.49 -1.91 14.93
CA GLN A 45 -2.53 -0.83 14.74
C GLN A 45 -1.89 -0.85 13.34
N GLU A 46 -1.55 -2.04 12.83
CA GLU A 46 -0.99 -2.19 11.48
C GLU A 46 -2.01 -1.77 10.40
N VAL A 47 -3.26 -2.19 10.55
CA VAL A 47 -4.36 -1.79 9.66
C VAL A 47 -4.58 -0.27 9.69
N GLU A 48 -4.53 0.36 10.86
CA GLU A 48 -4.66 1.82 10.96
C GLU A 48 -3.51 2.54 10.24
N LYS A 49 -2.26 2.11 10.44
CA LYS A 49 -1.10 2.67 9.73
C LYS A 49 -1.23 2.55 8.21
N LEU A 50 -1.65 1.37 7.72
CA LEU A 50 -1.83 1.13 6.28
C LEU A 50 -2.98 1.97 5.68
N LYS A 51 -4.05 2.21 6.44
CA LYS A 51 -5.13 3.11 6.02
C LYS A 51 -4.62 4.55 5.86
N VAL A 52 -3.88 5.05 6.86
CA VAL A 52 -3.28 6.39 6.82
C VAL A 52 -2.32 6.54 5.64
N SER A 53 -1.43 5.56 5.41
CA SER A 53 -0.48 5.64 4.30
C SER A 53 -1.16 5.65 2.93
N ARG A 54 -2.21 4.84 2.75
CA ARG A 54 -3.00 4.83 1.51
C ARG A 54 -3.66 6.19 1.23
N ASP A 55 -4.21 6.81 2.26
CA ASP A 55 -4.96 8.07 2.11
C ASP A 55 -4.02 9.26 1.80
N LEU A 56 -2.76 9.21 2.27
CA LEU A 56 -1.72 10.20 1.93
C LEU A 56 -1.27 10.12 0.46
N ASP A 57 -1.12 8.92 -0.08
CA ASP A 57 -0.70 8.72 -1.48
C ASP A 57 -1.77 9.16 -2.50
N SER A 58 -3.05 9.20 -2.11
CA SER A 58 -4.15 9.60 -3.00
C SER A 58 -4.23 11.11 -3.26
N GLN A 59 -3.55 11.95 -2.47
CA GLN A 59 -3.64 13.42 -2.56
C GLN A 59 -2.52 14.06 -3.40
N THR A 60 -1.43 13.34 -3.68
CA THR A 60 -0.23 13.93 -4.32
C THR A 60 -0.14 13.70 -5.83
N SER A 61 -1.01 12.89 -6.42
CA SER A 61 -0.95 12.48 -7.83
C SER A 61 -2.13 13.01 -8.65
N SER A 62 -2.26 14.33 -8.81
CA SER A 62 -3.28 14.88 -9.71
C SER A 62 -2.81 16.02 -10.61
N LYS A 63 -1.59 16.55 -10.42
CA LYS A 63 -1.01 17.51 -11.36
C LYS A 63 0.42 17.09 -11.70
N PRO A 64 0.72 16.77 -12.97
CA PRO A 64 2.11 16.59 -13.37
C PRO A 64 2.86 17.91 -13.15
N PRO A 65 4.15 17.88 -12.77
CA PRO A 65 4.98 19.08 -12.62
C PRO A 65 5.04 19.92 -13.91
N SER A 66 4.69 19.32 -15.04
CA SER A 66 4.54 19.97 -16.35
C SER A 66 3.48 21.08 -16.41
N GLY A 67 2.57 21.17 -15.44
CA GLY A 67 1.54 22.22 -15.37
C GLY A 67 2.05 23.56 -14.86
N ASP A 68 3.17 23.58 -14.13
CA ASP A 68 3.73 24.78 -13.51
C ASP A 68 4.85 25.43 -14.35
N ILE A 69 4.97 25.01 -15.61
CA ILE A 69 5.90 25.63 -16.56
C ILE A 69 5.35 27.02 -16.87
N LEU A 70 5.81 28.02 -16.11
CA LEU A 70 5.70 29.43 -16.44
C LEU A 70 6.22 29.59 -17.88
N LYS A 71 5.32 29.74 -18.85
CA LYS A 71 5.68 30.11 -20.23
C LYS A 71 6.42 31.45 -20.16
N LYS A 72 7.75 31.39 -20.12
CA LYS A 72 8.59 32.56 -20.37
C LYS A 72 8.22 33.01 -21.78
N THR A 73 7.50 34.12 -21.87
CA THR A 73 7.23 34.78 -23.14
C THR A 73 8.57 35.30 -23.65
N GLU A 74 9.25 34.52 -24.49
CA GLU A 74 10.36 35.03 -25.27
C GLU A 74 9.83 36.18 -26.13
N LYS A 75 10.28 37.40 -25.81
CA LYS A 75 10.01 38.59 -26.63
C LYS A 75 10.50 38.28 -28.04
N LYS A 76 9.55 38.27 -28.98
CA LYS A 76 9.79 38.13 -30.41
C LYS A 76 10.71 39.27 -30.86
N GLN A 77 11.98 38.97 -31.13
CA GLN A 77 12.84 39.90 -31.85
C GLN A 77 12.37 39.97 -33.30
N GLU A 78 12.24 41.19 -33.78
CA GLU A 78 11.71 41.56 -35.09
C GLU A 78 12.55 40.98 -36.23
N LYS A 79 11.84 40.62 -37.30
CA LYS A 79 12.38 40.07 -38.55
C LYS A 79 13.31 41.08 -39.24
N GLN A 80 14.44 40.60 -39.76
CA GLN A 80 15.06 41.19 -40.95
C GLN A 80 15.12 40.16 -42.09
N PRO A 81 14.96 40.60 -43.36
CA PRO A 81 14.83 39.72 -44.51
C PRO A 81 16.19 39.46 -45.16
N GLY A 82 16.52 38.19 -45.40
CA GLY A 82 17.68 37.81 -46.19
C GLY A 82 17.63 36.32 -46.51
N GLU A 83 17.47 36.01 -47.81
CA GLU A 83 17.88 34.83 -48.58
C GLU A 83 18.25 33.57 -47.78
N SER A 84 17.70 32.37 -48.03
CA SER A 84 17.65 31.69 -49.32
C SER A 84 16.82 30.41 -49.20
N GLU A 85 16.05 30.10 -50.23
CA GLU A 85 15.34 28.83 -50.38
C GLU A 85 16.29 27.63 -50.39
N ALA A 86 16.25 26.75 -49.38
CA ALA A 86 16.64 25.35 -49.54
C ALA A 86 16.07 24.45 -48.43
N ARG A 87 15.04 23.69 -48.81
CA ARG A 87 14.67 22.34 -48.33
C ARG A 87 14.18 22.21 -46.88
N LYS A 88 12.85 22.31 -46.76
CA LYS A 88 12.03 21.76 -45.66
C LYS A 88 12.36 20.28 -45.43
N ARG A 89 12.95 19.93 -44.29
CA ARG A 89 12.93 18.55 -43.76
C ARG A 89 11.82 18.48 -42.72
N SER A 90 10.87 17.56 -42.90
CA SER A 90 9.78 17.32 -41.97
C SER A 90 10.30 16.81 -40.62
N PRO A 91 9.79 17.31 -39.48
CA PRO A 91 10.23 16.84 -38.16
C PRO A 91 9.59 15.48 -37.89
N GLY A 92 10.36 14.39 -37.92
CA GLY A 92 9.82 13.05 -37.65
C GLY A 92 10.68 11.84 -38.00
N GLY A 93 11.95 12.00 -38.39
CA GLY A 93 12.85 10.85 -38.61
C GLY A 93 13.76 10.61 -37.42
N GLN A 94 13.59 9.48 -36.71
CA GLN A 94 14.57 9.01 -35.73
C GLN A 94 15.89 8.65 -36.43
N PRO A 95 17.04 9.27 -36.06
CA PRO A 95 18.34 8.77 -36.47
C PRO A 95 18.65 7.49 -35.71
N GLY A 96 18.93 6.40 -36.44
CA GLY A 96 19.21 5.08 -35.87
C GLY A 96 20.44 5.05 -34.96
N HIS A 97 20.38 4.15 -33.98
CA HIS A 97 21.45 3.82 -33.04
C HIS A 97 22.74 3.42 -33.76
N LEU A 98 23.87 4.00 -33.34
CA LEU A 98 25.20 3.39 -33.51
C LEU A 98 25.39 2.29 -32.48
#